data_AF-A0A5K0WDF8-F1
#
_entry.id   AF-A0A5K0WDF8-F1
#
_cell.length_a   1.000
_cell.length_b   1.000
_cell.length_c   1.000
_cell.angle_alpha   90.00
_cell.angle_beta   90.00
_cell.angle_gamma   90.00
#
_symmetry.space_group_name_H-M   'P 1'
#
loop_
_entity.id
_entity.type
_entity.pdbx_description
1 polymer ?
#
loop_
_entity_poly.entity_id
_entity_poly.type
_entity_poly.pdbx_seq_one_letter_code
_entity_poly.pdbx_strand_id
1 'polypeptide(L)' 'LQRLNLQTAVFTLRQIKGATNNFSAGNKIGEGGFGPVYK' A
#
# COMPACT_ATOMS: atom_id res chain seq x y z
N LEU A 1 13.22 -26.39 -4.86
CA LEU A 1 12.46 -25.12 -4.95
C LEU A 1 12.29 -24.58 -3.53
N GLN A 2 13.14 -23.64 -3.11
CA GLN A 2 13.04 -23.02 -1.78
C GLN A 2 11.72 -22.24 -1.71
N ARG A 3 10.89 -22.55 -0.71
CA ARG A 3 9.67 -21.79 -0.44
C ARG A 3 10.08 -20.36 -0.10
N LEU A 4 9.68 -19.39 -0.92
CA LEU A 4 9.68 -17.98 -0.55
C LEU A 4 8.84 -17.87 0.72
N ASN A 5 9.48 -17.59 1.86
CA ASN A 5 8.81 -17.37 3.12
C ASN A 5 8.14 -15.99 3.04
N LEU A 6 6.97 -15.93 2.41
CA LEU A 6 6.15 -14.72 2.32
C LEU A 6 5.57 -14.44 3.71
N GLN A 7 6.33 -13.71 4.53
CA GLN A 7 5.80 -13.12 5.75
C GLN A 7 4.83 -12.00 5.34
N THR A 8 3.54 -12.31 5.32
CA THR A 8 2.48 -11.32 5.14
C THR A 8 2.29 -10.56 6.44
N ALA A 9 2.62 -9.28 6.46
CA ALA A 9 2.30 -8.40 7.58
C ALA A 9 0.84 -7.92 7.49
N VAL A 10 0.14 -7.90 8.62
CA VAL A 10 -1.21 -7.33 8.73
C VAL A 10 -1.08 -5.87 9.16
N PHE A 11 -1.67 -4.97 8.38
CA PHE A 11 -1.73 -3.54 8.69
C PHE A 11 -3.17 -3.10 8.90
N THR A 12 -3.40 -2.31 9.94
CA THR A 12 -4.67 -1.61 10.17
C THR A 12 -4.84 -0.48 9.16
N LEU A 13 -6.09 -0.12 8.87
CA LEU A 13 -6.39 1.04 8.02
C LEU A 13 -5.75 2.34 8.56
N ARG A 14 -5.64 2.48 9.88
CA ARG A 14 -4.98 3.62 10.53
C ARG A 14 -3.50 3.73 10.16
N GLN A 15 -2.79 2.60 10.12
CA GLN A 15 -1.38 2.56 9.73
C GLN A 15 -1.22 2.93 8.25
N ILE A 16 -2.08 2.40 7.37
CA ILE A 16 -2.06 2.70 5.94
C ILE A 16 -2.35 4.20 5.69
N LYS A 17 -3.32 4.77 6.42
CA LYS A 17 -3.58 6.22 6.38
C LYS A 17 -2.38 7.04 6.85
N GLY A 18 -1.69 6.61 7.91
CA GLY A 18 -0.48 7.29 8.37
C GLY A 18 0.62 7.30 7.31
N ALA A 19 0.89 6.14 6.70
CA ALA A 19 1.94 6.00 5.69
C ALA A 19 1.68 6.83 4.43
N THR A 20 0.43 6.87 3.97
CA THR A 20 0.04 7.55 2.72
C THR A 20 -0.34 9.02 2.90
N ASN A 21 -0.18 9.59 4.11
CA ASN A 21 -0.71 10.90 4.48
C ASN A 21 -2.20 11.04 4.15
N ASN A 22 -2.99 10.07 4.65
CA ASN A 22 -4.43 9.92 4.43
C ASN A 22 -4.80 9.87 2.94
N PHE A 23 -4.08 9.08 2.15
CA PHE A 23 -4.28 8.94 0.69
C PHE A 23 -4.18 10.28 -0.06
N SER A 24 -3.23 11.13 0.34
CA SER A 24 -2.99 12.42 -0.32
C SER A 24 -2.64 12.24 -1.79
N ALA A 25 -3.20 13.09 -2.66
CA ALA A 25 -2.86 13.12 -4.09
C ALA A 25 -1.36 13.36 -4.33
N GLY A 26 -0.66 14.07 -3.43
CA GLY A 26 0.79 14.27 -3.51
C GLY A 26 1.61 12.99 -3.29
N ASN A 27 1.00 11.94 -2.75
CA ASN A 27 1.60 10.62 -2.59
C ASN A 27 1.10 9.60 -3.61
N LYS A 28 0.15 9.96 -4.48
CA LYS A 28 -0.31 9.08 -5.55
C LYS A 28 0.78 8.95 -6.61
N ILE A 29 1.13 7.72 -6.95
CA ILE A 29 2.16 7.41 -7.97
C ILE A 29 1.56 6.91 -9.29
N GLY A 30 0.27 6.55 -9.30
CA GLY A 30 -0.42 6.11 -10.51
C GLY A 30 -1.86 5.69 -10.25
N GLU A 31 -2.59 5.41 -11.32
CA GLU A 31 -3.93 4.82 -11.30
C GLU A 31 -4.15 4.00 -12.57
N GLY A 32 -4.88 2.89 -12.45
CA GLY A 32 -5.31 2.06 -13.56
C GLY A 32 -6.62 1.35 -13.24
N GLY A 33 -6.95 0.29 -13.99
CA GLY A 33 -8.20 -0.46 -13.80
C GLY A 33 -8.37 -1.13 -12.42
N PHE A 34 -7.31 -1.18 -11.61
CA PHE A 34 -7.31 -1.71 -10.25
C PHE A 34 -7.36 -0.61 -9.17
N GLY A 35 -7.48 0.66 -9.57
CA GLY A 35 -7.52 1.82 -8.67
C GLY A 35 -6.19 2.55 -8.51
N PRO A 36 -6.13 3.51 -7.57
CA PRO A 36 -4.95 4.35 -7.33
C PRO A 36 -3.88 3.64 -6.50
N VAL A 37 -2.61 3.95 -6.78
CA VAL A 37 -1.45 3.48 -6.02
C VAL A 37 -0.77 4.67 -5.34
N TYR A 38 -0.39 4.51 -4.08
CA TYR A 38 0.28 5.53 -3.25
C TYR A 38 1.65 5.02 -2.80
N LYS A 39 2.63 5.93 -2.69
CA LYS A 39 3.93 5.66 -2.06
C LYS A 39 3.87 5.74 -0.53
#